data_AF-A0AA36MBD9-F1
#
_entry.id   AF-A0AA36MBD9-F1
#
_cell.length_a   1.000
_cell.length_b   1.000
_cell.length_c   1.000
_cell.angle_alpha   90.00
_cell.angle_beta   90.00
_cell.angle_gamma   90.00
#
_symmetry.space_group_name_H-M   'P 1'
#
loop_
_entity.id
_entity.type
_entity.pdbx_description
1 polymer ?
#
loop_
_entity_poly.entity_id
_entity_poly.type
_entity_poly.pdbx_seq_one_letter_code
_entity_poly.pdbx_strand_id
1 'polypeptide(L)'
;MGVVIPLVAVTAFWLLIGAGGPFLVPKGPNRGIIQTMIIMTAVCCHLFWIMIYLHQLNPLIGPQINVKTIRWISHKSRTDAIPIDYRIPLAVLRRLYRIIFSL
;
A
#
# COMPACT_ATOMS: atom_id res chain seq x y z
N MET A 1 6.90 -11.32 -12.22
CA MET A 1 6.86 -9.86 -12.49
C MET A 1 5.87 -9.09 -11.61
N GLY A 2 4.73 -9.67 -11.20
CA GLY A 2 3.71 -8.96 -10.41
C GLY A 2 4.14 -8.46 -9.03
N VAL A 3 5.13 -9.09 -8.39
CA VAL A 3 5.63 -8.70 -7.05
C VAL A 3 6.64 -7.54 -7.10
N VAL A 4 7.46 -7.50 -8.15
CA VAL A 4 8.54 -6.52 -8.29
C VAL A 4 7.97 -5.13 -8.58
N ILE A 5 6.92 -5.05 -9.38
CA ILE A 5 6.26 -3.79 -9.76
C ILE A 5 5.80 -2.97 -8.54
N PRO A 6 4.98 -3.51 -7.61
CA PRO A 6 4.55 -2.75 -6.43
C PRO A 6 5.71 -2.46 -5.47
N LEU A 7 6.66 -3.39 -5.30
CA LEU A 7 7.84 -3.17 -4.46
C LEU A 7 8.66 -1.98 -4.95
N VAL A 8 9.03 -1.93 -6.23
CA VAL A 8 9.83 -0.85 -6.80
C VAL A 8 9.06 0.47 -6.84
N ALA A 9 7.78 0.45 -7.18
CA ALA A 9 6.97 1.66 -7.26
C ALA A 9 6.81 2.34 -5.89
N VAL A 10 6.49 1.57 -4.84
CA VAL A 10 6.22 2.14 -3.51
C VAL A 10 7.51 2.49 -2.77
N THR A 11 8.60 1.73 -2.96
CA THR A 11 9.93 2.11 -2.44
C THR A 11 10.41 3.42 -3.06
N ALA A 12 10.33 3.56 -4.38
CA ALA A 12 10.74 4.78 -5.08
C ALA A 12 9.91 6.00 -4.63
N PHE A 13 8.59 5.85 -4.48
CA PHE A 13 7.71 6.92 -4.02
C PHE A 13 8.09 7.44 -2.62
N TRP A 14 8.24 6.56 -1.63
CA TRP A 14 8.59 6.98 -0.28
C TRP A 14 10.03 7.47 -0.15
N LEU A 15 10.96 6.91 -0.93
CA LEU A 15 12.34 7.37 -0.98
C LEU A 15 12.43 8.79 -1.56
N LEU A 16 11.66 9.09 -2.61
CA LEU A 16 11.55 10.45 -3.15
C LEU A 16 10.96 11.43 -2.14
N ILE A 17 9.97 11.02 -1.35
CA ILE A 17 9.38 11.89 -0.32
C ILE A 17 10.34 12.11 0.85
N GLY A 18 10.97 11.04 1.35
CA GLY A 18 11.89 11.11 2.49
C GLY A 18 13.19 11.84 2.16
N ALA A 19 13.71 11.68 0.95
CA ALA A 19 14.92 12.38 0.50
C ALA A 19 14.60 13.76 -0.08
N GLY A 20 13.58 13.88 -0.92
CA GLY A 20 13.22 15.12 -1.63
C GLY A 20 12.42 16.12 -0.78
N GLY A 21 11.49 15.64 0.04
CA GLY A 21 10.62 16.47 0.88
C GLY A 21 11.36 17.44 1.80
N PRO A 22 12.44 17.04 2.50
CA PRO A 22 13.23 17.93 3.35
C PRO A 22 13.89 19.11 2.63
N PHE A 23 14.16 18.99 1.32
CA PHE A 23 14.75 20.07 0.52
C PHE A 23 13.72 21.15 0.13
N LEU A 24 12.43 20.79 0.07
CA LEU A 24 11.35 21.70 -0.29
C LEU A 24 10.88 22.58 0.89
N VAL A 25 11.39 22.34 2.11
CA VAL A 25 10.97 23.07 3.31
C VAL A 25 11.56 24.49 3.31
N PRO A 26 10.71 25.55 3.33
CA PRO A 26 11.16 26.93 3.34
C PRO A 26 11.94 27.26 4.62
N LYS A 27 12.79 28.29 4.53
CA LYS A 27 13.61 28.73 5.67
C LYS A 27 12.70 29.39 6.71
N GLY A 28 12.63 28.79 7.90
CA GLY A 28 11.88 29.30 9.03
C GLY A 28 12.40 28.74 10.36
N PRO A 29 11.95 29.27 11.51
CA PRO A 29 12.43 28.87 12.84
C PRO A 29 12.24 27.38 13.12
N ASN A 30 11.16 26.79 12.59
CA ASN A 30 10.77 25.40 12.83
C ASN A 30 11.22 24.44 11.73
N ARG A 31 12.16 24.83 10.86
CA ARG A 31 12.57 24.04 9.69
C ARG A 31 13.04 22.64 10.07
N GLY A 32 13.84 22.51 11.13
CA GLY A 32 14.35 21.21 11.58
C GLY A 32 13.25 20.25 12.00
N ILE A 33 12.24 20.74 12.73
CA ILE A 33 11.09 19.93 13.17
C ILE A 33 10.28 19.45 11.97
N ILE A 34 10.02 20.34 11.01
CA ILE A 34 9.28 19.98 9.80
C ILE A 34 10.04 18.91 8.99
N GLN A 35 11.37 19.05 8.86
CA GLN A 35 12.20 18.07 8.16
C GLN A 35 12.19 16.70 8.86
N THR A 36 12.32 16.66 10.18
CA THR A 36 12.30 15.39 10.92
C THR A 36 10.93 14.73 10.91
N MET A 37 9.84 15.50 10.96
CA MET A 37 8.48 14.97 10.80
C MET A 37 8.27 14.34 9.42
N ILE A 38 8.73 14.98 8.34
CA ILE A 38 8.64 14.42 6.97
C ILE A 38 9.43 13.11 6.86
N ILE A 39 10.67 13.08 7.36
CA ILE A 39 11.53 11.88 7.29
C ILE A 39 10.94 10.74 8.13
N MET A 40 10.53 11.01 9.37
CA MET A 40 9.96 10.01 10.27
C MET A 40 8.68 9.41 9.70
N THR A 41 7.79 10.25 9.15
CA THR A 41 6.56 9.78 8.49
C THR A 41 6.89 8.91 7.28
N ALA A 42 7.82 9.34 6.42
CA ALA A 42 8.20 8.56 5.25
C ALA A 42 8.76 7.18 5.63
N VAL A 43 9.60 7.11 6.67
CA VAL A 43 10.14 5.85 7.19
C VAL A 43 9.04 4.96 7.77
N CYS A 44 8.19 5.49 8.66
CA CYS A 44 7.10 4.74 9.28
C CYS A 44 6.09 4.20 8.26
N CYS A 45 5.67 5.03 7.30
CA CYS A 45 4.75 4.62 6.24
C CYS A 45 5.36 3.57 5.32
N HIS A 46 6.66 3.68 5.02
CA HIS A 46 7.36 2.71 4.20
C HIS A 46 7.50 1.35 4.90
N LEU A 47 7.92 1.35 6.17
CA LEU A 47 8.04 0.14 6.97
C LEU A 47 6.69 -0.56 7.17
N PHE A 48 5.64 0.19 7.51
CA PHE A 48 4.30 -0.36 7.66
C PHE A 48 3.84 -1.04 6.38
N TRP A 49 4.04 -0.40 5.22
CA TRP A 49 3.66 -0.94 3.92
C TRP A 49 4.43 -2.22 3.57
N ILE A 50 5.74 -2.27 3.80
CA ILE A 50 6.53 -3.49 3.52
C ILE A 50 6.07 -4.64 4.42
N MET A 51 5.84 -4.39 5.71
CA MET A 51 5.48 -5.45 6.66
C MET A 51 4.15 -6.12 6.28
N ILE A 52 3.12 -5.34 5.95
CA ILE A 52 1.83 -5.91 5.52
C ILE A 52 1.94 -6.62 4.16
N TYR A 53 2.82 -6.15 3.28
CA TYR A 53 3.01 -6.75 1.97
C TYR A 53 3.69 -8.11 2.08
N LEU A 54 4.77 -8.20 2.87
CA LEU A 54 5.50 -9.45 3.12
C LEU A 54 4.62 -10.51 3.79
N HIS A 55 3.72 -10.10 4.69
CA HIS A 55 2.75 -10.99 5.32
C HIS A 55 1.87 -11.74 4.30
N GLN A 56 1.60 -11.14 3.14
CA GLN A 56 0.68 -11.69 2.13
C GLN A 56 1.38 -12.50 1.04
N LEU A 57 2.72 -12.50 0.97
CA LEU A 57 3.45 -13.17 -0.11
C LEU A 57 3.39 -14.70 -0.01
N ASN A 58 3.30 -15.25 1.20
CA ASN A 58 3.13 -16.68 1.43
C ASN A 58 2.02 -16.91 2.47
N PRO A 59 0.73 -16.84 2.07
CA PRO A 59 -0.38 -16.98 3.00
C PRO A 59 -0.55 -18.44 3.42
N LEU A 60 -0.26 -18.76 4.68
CA LEU A 60 -0.48 -20.10 5.23
C LEU A 60 -1.96 -20.39 5.55
N ILE A 61 -2.80 -19.35 5.61
CA ILE A 61 -4.21 -19.45 6.01
C ILE A 61 -5.08 -18.84 4.91
N GLY A 62 -5.97 -19.66 4.36
CA GLY A 62 -6.99 -19.23 3.41
C GLY A 62 -8.24 -18.66 4.10
N PRO A 63 -9.01 -17.79 3.41
CA PRO A 63 -10.25 -17.22 3.95
C PRO A 63 -11.31 -18.31 4.20
N GLN A 64 -11.87 -18.35 5.42
CA GLN A 64 -12.95 -19.27 5.79
C GLN A 64 -14.31 -18.59 5.54
N ILE A 65 -15.02 -18.99 4.50
CA ILE A 65 -16.30 -18.38 4.10
C ILE A 65 -17.38 -19.42 3.82
N ASN A 66 -18.64 -19.07 4.13
CA ASN A 66 -19.79 -19.94 3.92
C ASN A 66 -20.03 -20.23 2.43
N VAL A 67 -20.48 -21.46 2.11
CA VAL A 67 -20.73 -21.94 0.74
C VAL A 67 -21.65 -21.01 -0.06
N LYS A 68 -22.65 -20.38 0.58
CA LYS A 68 -23.54 -19.41 -0.09
C LYS A 68 -22.74 -18.21 -0.63
N THR A 69 -21.82 -17.69 0.17
CA THR A 69 -20.94 -16.55 -0.19
C THR A 69 -19.94 -16.94 -1.27
N ILE A 70 -19.35 -18.14 -1.19
CA ILE A 70 -18.45 -18.67 -2.22
C ILE A 70 -19.17 -18.73 -3.57
N ARG A 71 -20.40 -19.28 -3.59
CA ARG A 71 -21.20 -19.39 -4.81
C ARG A 71 -21.58 -18.01 -5.37
N TRP A 72 -21.88 -17.05 -4.49
CA TRP A 72 -22.12 -15.66 -4.89
C TRP A 72 -20.88 -15.01 -5.53
N ILE A 73 -19.70 -15.15 -4.91
CA ILE A 73 -18.43 -14.61 -5.44
C ILE A 73 -18.08 -15.28 -6.76
N SER A 74 -18.26 -16.60 -6.88
CA SER A 74 -18.03 -17.35 -8.11
C SER A 74 -18.92 -16.87 -9.25
N HIS A 75 -20.22 -16.68 -8.98
CA HIS A 75 -21.15 -16.15 -9.96
C HIS A 75 -20.80 -14.72 -10.38
N LYS A 76 -20.45 -13.86 -9.42
CA LYS A 76 -20.05 -12.48 -9.67
C LYS A 76 -18.75 -12.38 -10.47
N SER A 77 -17.77 -13.21 -10.14
CA SER A 77 -16.48 -13.25 -10.83
C SER A 77 -16.59 -13.77 -12.27
N ARG A 78 -17.62 -14.57 -12.57
CA ARG A 78 -17.89 -15.05 -13.94
C ARG A 78 -18.63 -14.03 -14.80
N THR A 79 -19.36 -13.11 -14.18
CA THR A 79 -20.09 -12.02 -14.87
C THR A 79 -19.21 -10.77 -15.07
N ASP A 80 -18.22 -10.56 -14.22
CA ASP A 80 -17.27 -9.46 -14.35
C ASP A 80 -16.13 -9.85 -15.33
N ALA A 81 -15.99 -9.17 -16.48
CA ALA A 81 -14.91 -9.41 -17.46
C ALA A 81 -13.49 -9.04 -16.94
N ILE A 82 -13.38 -8.51 -15.71
CA ILE A 82 -12.11 -8.08 -15.10
C ILE A 82 -11.64 -9.20 -14.16
N PRO A 83 -10.47 -9.81 -14.42
CA PRO A 83 -10.06 -10.95 -13.63
C PRO A 83 -9.68 -10.55 -12.20
N ILE A 84 -10.02 -11.42 -11.25
CA ILE A 84 -9.96 -11.15 -9.80
C ILE A 84 -8.50 -10.96 -9.33
N ASP A 85 -7.56 -11.62 -10.00
CA ASP A 85 -6.13 -11.58 -9.68
C ASP A 85 -5.53 -10.16 -9.76
N TYR A 86 -5.99 -9.35 -10.72
CA TYR A 86 -5.60 -7.94 -10.84
C TYR A 86 -6.36 -7.03 -9.85
N ARG A 87 -7.46 -7.53 -9.29
CA ARG A 87 -8.33 -6.77 -8.38
C ARG A 87 -7.81 -6.77 -6.95
N ILE A 88 -7.13 -7.84 -6.49
CA ILE A 88 -6.46 -7.88 -5.17
C ILE A 88 -5.38 -6.79 -5.05
N PRO A 89 -4.37 -6.70 -5.94
CA PRO A 89 -3.32 -5.68 -5.83
C PRO A 89 -3.89 -4.26 -5.99
N LEU A 90 -4.87 -4.04 -6.88
CA LEU A 90 -5.52 -2.74 -7.03
C LEU A 90 -6.45 -2.38 -5.85
N ALA A 91 -7.13 -3.35 -5.22
CA ALA A 91 -7.98 -3.11 -4.06
C ALA A 91 -7.16 -2.92 -2.77
N VAL A 92 -6.04 -3.63 -2.63
CA VAL A 92 -5.05 -3.40 -1.57
C VAL A 92 -4.41 -2.03 -1.76
N LEU A 93 -3.98 -1.67 -2.97
CA LEU A 93 -3.45 -0.34 -3.27
C LEU A 93 -4.50 0.76 -3.02
N ARG A 94 -5.77 0.54 -3.39
CA ARG A 94 -6.87 1.49 -3.16
C ARG A 94 -7.27 1.60 -1.68
N ARG A 95 -7.22 0.51 -0.91
CA ARG A 95 -7.42 0.52 0.55
C ARG A 95 -6.23 1.15 1.28
N LEU A 96 -5.01 0.89 0.84
CA LEU A 96 -3.79 1.45 1.41
C LEU A 96 -3.71 2.94 1.17
N TYR A 97 -3.96 3.41 -0.06
CA TYR A 97 -4.03 4.83 -0.35
C TYR A 97 -5.10 5.52 0.50
N ARG A 98 -6.26 4.87 0.71
CA ARG A 98 -7.32 5.41 1.57
C ARG A 98 -6.94 5.47 3.05
N ILE A 99 -6.21 4.48 3.56
CA ILE A 99 -5.75 4.47 4.97
C ILE A 99 -4.62 5.49 5.19
N ILE A 100 -3.66 5.58 4.26
CA ILE A 100 -2.53 6.50 4.32
C ILE A 100 -2.98 7.97 4.18
N PHE A 101 -4.02 8.24 3.39
CA PHE A 101 -4.55 9.61 3.17
C PHE A 101 -5.68 10.00 4.16
N SER A 102 -6.05 9.10 5.10
CA SER A 102 -7.08 9.34 6.12
C SER A 102 -6.51 9.50 7.55
N LEU A 103 -5.19 9.42 7.69
CA LEU A 103 -4.39 9.77 8.88
C LEU A 103 -3.70 11.10 8.62
#